data_AF-A0A0Q8CMX2-F1
#
_entry.id   AF-A0A0Q8CMX2-F1
#
_cell.length_a   1.000
_cell.length_b   1.000
_cell.length_c   1.000
_cell.angle_alpha   90.00
_cell.angle_beta   90.00
_cell.angle_gamma   90.00
#
_symmetry.space_group_name_H-M   'P 1'
#
loop_
_entity.id
_entity.type
_entity.pdbx_description
1 polymer ?
#
loop_
_entity_poly.entity_id
_entity_poly.type
_entity_poly.pdbx_seq_one_letter_code
_entity_poly.pdbx_strand_id
1 'polypeptide(L)' 'MYTQNDLANDLEKKLSAGFDVFKISKFAFEIYQRHGLEITPPMDRILLSLMAMEEGEEFELTETEFLDLISELRIMD' A
#
# COMPACT_ATOMS: atom_id res chain seq x y z
N MET A 1 -15.19 -8.16 4.45
CA MET A 1 -14.16 -7.67 5.39
C MET A 1 -12.86 -7.77 4.66
N TYR A 2 -12.38 -6.63 4.18
CA TYR A 2 -11.07 -6.49 3.58
C TYR A 2 -10.00 -6.59 4.68
N THR A 3 -9.03 -7.48 4.51
CA THR A 3 -8.03 -7.82 5.52
C THR A 3 -6.65 -7.30 5.13
N GLN A 4 -5.69 -7.37 6.07
CA GLN A 4 -4.29 -7.07 5.80
C GLN A 4 -3.70 -7.99 4.73
N ASN A 5 -4.10 -9.27 4.71
CA ASN A 5 -3.69 -10.22 3.67
C ASN A 5 -4.26 -9.87 2.30
N ASP A 6 -5.50 -9.37 2.22
CA ASP A 6 -6.06 -8.87 0.97
C ASP A 6 -5.26 -7.67 0.46
N LEU A 7 -4.92 -6.73 1.36
CA LEU A 7 -4.06 -5.58 1.04
C LEU A 7 -2.68 -6.01 0.54
N ALA A 8 -2.02 -6.94 1.24
CA ALA A 8 -0.73 -7.47 0.81
C ALA A 8 -0.80 -8.11 -0.59
N ASN A 9 -1.84 -8.89 -0.85
CA ASN A 9 -2.04 -9.54 -2.15
C ASN A 9 -2.29 -8.53 -3.26
N ASP A 10 -3.09 -7.49 -3.01
CA ASP A 10 -3.38 -6.45 -3.98
C ASP A 10 -2.13 -5.61 -4.30
N LEU A 11 -1.32 -5.28 -3.30
CA LEU A 11 -0.04 -4.57 -3.47
C LEU A 11 1.01 -5.42 -4.21
N GLU A 12 1.12 -6.71 -3.89
CA GLU A 12 2.02 -7.63 -4.59
C GLU A 12 1.61 -7.81 -6.06
N LYS A 13 0.30 -7.94 -6.32
CA LYS A 13 -0.22 -7.98 -7.68
C LYS A 13 0.07 -6.67 -8.43
N LYS A 14 -0.03 -5.53 -7.76
CA LYS A 14 0.33 -4.23 -8.34
C LYS A 14 1.81 -4.18 -8.72
N LEU A 15 2.70 -4.65 -7.85
CA LEU A 15 4.14 -4.73 -8.08
C LEU A 15 4.52 -5.62 -9.26
N SER A 16 3.78 -6.71 -9.49
CA SER A 16 4.05 -7.61 -10.63
C SER A 16 3.98 -6.93 -12.01
N ALA A 17 3.37 -5.74 -12.10
CA ALA A 17 3.34 -4.90 -13.29
C ALA A 17 4.50 -3.89 -13.38
N GLY A 18 5.45 -3.93 -12.44
CA GLY A 18 6.57 -3.01 -12.29
C GLY A 18 6.38 -2.02 -11.15
N PHE A 19 7.49 -1.61 -10.52
CA PHE A 19 7.51 -0.58 -9.49
C PHE A 19 7.40 0.82 -10.14
N ASP A 20 6.33 1.53 -9.78
CA ASP A 20 6.00 2.86 -10.31
C ASP A 20 5.26 3.63 -9.22
N VAL A 21 5.93 4.64 -8.68
CA VAL A 21 5.50 5.45 -7.54
C VAL A 21 4.10 6.01 -7.74
N PHE A 22 3.88 6.71 -8.85
CA PHE A 22 2.59 7.34 -9.16
C PHE A 22 1.47 6.30 -9.28
N LYS A 23 1.74 5.18 -9.95
CA LYS A 23 0.76 4.11 -10.10
C LYS A 23 0.44 3.41 -8.78
N ILE A 24 1.40 3.30 -7.87
CA ILE A 24 1.24 2.71 -6.53
C ILE A 24 0.42 3.66 -5.64
N SER A 25 0.77 4.94 -5.59
CA SER A 25 0.03 5.96 -4.82
C SER A 25 -1.44 6.00 -5.23
N LYS A 26 -1.71 6.11 -6.54
CA LYS A 26 -3.07 6.08 -7.07
C LYS A 26 -3.83 4.80 -6.69
N PHE A 27 -3.15 3.66 -6.72
CA PHE A 27 -3.78 2.38 -6.37
C PHE A 27 -4.09 2.28 -4.88
N ALA A 28 -3.22 2.79 -4.00
CA ALA A 28 -3.48 2.91 -2.57
C ALA A 28 -4.71 3.79 -2.30
N PHE A 29 -4.86 4.91 -3.00
CA PHE A 29 -6.06 5.76 -2.91
C PHE A 29 -7.33 5.03 -3.35
N GLU A 30 -7.29 4.25 -4.43
CA GLU A 30 -8.43 3.44 -4.89
C GLU A 30 -8.85 2.38 -3.85
N ILE A 31 -7.89 1.71 -3.20
CA ILE A 31 -8.15 0.78 -2.10
C ILE A 31 -8.80 1.52 -0.93
N TYR A 32 -8.24 2.68 -0.55
CA TYR A 32 -8.74 3.50 0.56
C TYR A 32 -10.21 3.89 0.36
N GLN A 33 -10.56 4.35 -0.84
CA GLN A 33 -11.94 4.70 -1.18
C GLN A 33 -12.89 3.50 -1.18
N ARG A 34 -12.43 2.34 -1.67
CA ARG A 34 -13.27 1.13 -1.78
C ARG A 34 -13.52 0.46 -0.44
N HIS A 35 -12.51 0.44 0.43
CA HIS A 35 -12.48 -0.34 1.67
C HIS A 35 -12.39 0.50 2.94
N GLY A 36 -12.59 1.82 2.87
CA GLY A 36 -12.41 2.75 4.00
C GLY A 36 -13.08 2.34 5.31
N LEU A 37 -14.26 1.70 5.26
CA LEU A 37 -14.97 1.23 6.46
C LEU A 37 -14.42 -0.09 7.04
N GLU A 38 -13.62 -0.82 6.28
CA GLU A 38 -13.05 -2.13 6.62
C GLU A 38 -11.57 -2.03 7.01
N ILE A 39 -10.90 -0.93 6.65
CA ILE A 39 -9.48 -0.69 6.89
C ILE A 39 -9.20 -0.51 8.39
N THR A 40 -8.25 -1.28 8.92
CA THR A 40 -7.78 -1.15 10.30
C THR A 40 -6.80 0.03 10.43
N PRO A 41 -6.57 0.59 11.64
CA PRO A 41 -5.64 1.71 11.82
C PRO A 41 -4.20 1.45 11.30
N PRO A 42 -3.63 0.25 11.40
CA PRO A 42 -2.36 -0.06 10.76
C PRO A 42 -2.40 -0.01 9.23
N MET A 43 -3.46 -0.55 8.62
CA MET A 43 -3.66 -0.49 7.16
C MET A 43 -3.86 0.94 6.68
N ASP A 44 -4.59 1.76 7.44
CA ASP A 44 -4.82 3.19 7.16
C ASP A 44 -3.50 3.95 7.06
N ARG A 45 -2.58 3.76 8.02
CA ARG A 45 -1.26 4.38 8.00
C ARG A 45 -0.44 3.98 6.78
N ILE A 46 -0.44 2.69 6.45
CA ILE A 46 0.27 2.17 5.27
C ILE A 46 -0.28 2.81 4.00
N LEU A 47 -1.60 2.83 3.84
CA LEU A 47 -2.24 3.43 2.66
C LEU A 47 -1.96 4.92 2.57
N LEU A 48 -2.00 5.66 3.70
CA LEU A 48 -1.64 7.07 3.74
C LEU A 48 -0.18 7.32 3.33
N SER A 49 0.76 6.51 3.80
CA SER A 49 2.16 6.60 3.38
C SER A 49 2.34 6.33 1.89
N LEU A 50 1.67 5.30 1.36
CA LEU A 50 1.73 4.98 -0.07
C LEU A 50 1.11 6.08 -0.94
N MET A 51 0.02 6.70 -0.49
CA MET A 51 -0.59 7.84 -1.17
C MET A 51 0.35 9.05 -1.17
N ALA A 52 1.01 9.34 -0.05
CA ALA A 52 1.94 10.45 0.08
C ALA A 52 3.17 10.36 -0.86
N MET A 53 3.48 9.18 -1.39
CA MET A 53 4.58 9.00 -2.34
C MET A 53 4.44 9.86 -3.61
N GLU A 54 3.24 10.32 -3.98
CA GLU A 54 3.06 11.22 -5.14
C GLU A 54 3.35 12.70 -4.82
N GLU A 55 3.50 13.06 -3.55
CA GLU A 55 3.73 14.45 -3.11
C GLU A 55 5.18 14.92 -3.34
N GLY A 56 6.15 13.99 -3.36
CA GLY A 56 7.57 14.31 -3.58
C GLY A 56 8.52 13.14 -3.30
N GLU A 57 9.74 13.23 -3.83
CA GLU A 57 10.81 12.22 -3.71
C GLU A 57 11.14 11.90 -2.24
N GLU A 58 10.94 12.84 -1.32
CA GLU A 58 11.16 12.66 0.11
C GLU A 58 10.18 11.69 0.79
N PHE A 59 9.05 11.39 0.13
CA PHE A 59 8.03 10.46 0.60
C PHE A 59 8.05 9.13 -0.18
N GLU A 60 8.84 9.05 -1.26
CA GLU A 60 8.91 7.86 -2.08
C GLU A 60 9.57 6.70 -1.32
N LEU A 61 8.93 5.53 -1.38
CA LEU A 61 9.58 4.28 -1.06
C LEU A 61 10.43 3.83 -2.24
N THR A 62 11.54 3.17 -1.95
CA THR A 62 12.21 2.29 -2.89
C THR A 62 11.41 1.00 -3.11
N GLU A 63 11.70 0.27 -4.19
CA GLU A 63 11.07 -1.03 -4.45
C GLU A 63 11.32 -2.03 -3.31
N THR A 64 12.51 -2.00 -2.70
CA THR A 64 12.85 -2.84 -1.54
C THR A 64 12.01 -2.49 -0.32
N GLU A 65 11.88 -1.20 0.02
CA GLU A 65 11.05 -0.77 1.16
C GLU A 65 9.58 -1.11 0.96
N PHE A 66 9.10 -1.07 -0.29
CA PHE A 66 7.75 -1.49 -0.63
C PHE A 66 7.55 -3.01 -0.45
N LEU A 67 8.54 -3.84 -0.82
CA LEU A 67 8.52 -5.29 -0.59
C LEU A 67 8.57 -5.64 0.91
N ASP A 68 9.38 -4.90 1.68
CA ASP A 68 9.45 -5.05 3.14
C ASP A 68 8.08 -4.72 3.76
N LEU A 69 7.43 -3.64 3.33
CA LEU A 69 6.09 -3.27 3.77
C LEU A 69 5.03 -4.33 3.43
N ILE A 70 5.09 -4.96 2.25
CA ILE A 70 4.21 -6.09 1.90
C ILE A 70 4.45 -7.26 2.86
N SER A 71 5.72 -7.53 3.21
CA SER A 71 6.08 -8.62 4.12
C SER A 71 5.58 -8.33 5.54
N GLU A 72 5.67 -7.09 6.01
CA GLU A 72 5.14 -6.64 7.30
C GLU A 72 3.62 -6.83 7.40
N LEU A 73 2.86 -6.47 6.34
CA LEU A 73 1.41 -6.67 6.29
C LEU A 73 0.98 -8.12 6.52
N ARG A 74 1.83 -9.10 6.16
CA ARG A 74 1.51 -10.53 6.28
C ARG A 74 1.74 -11.09 7.68
N ILE A 75 2.50 -10.37 8.52
CA ILE A 75 2.87 -10.79 9.87
C ILE A 75 2.26 -9.89 10.95
N MET A 76 1.48 -8.88 10.56
CA MET A 76 0.73 -8.04 11.47
C MET A 76 -0.37 -8.84 12.16
N ASP A 77 -0.49 -8.67 13.48
CA ASP A 77 -1.53 -9.25 14.34
C ASP A 77 -2.83 -8.41 14.33
#